data_AF-A0AAW0R224-F1
#
_entry.id   AF-A0AAW0R224-F1
#
_cell.length_a   1.000
_cell.length_b   1.000
_cell.length_c   1.000
_cell.angle_alpha   90.00
_cell.angle_beta   90.00
_cell.angle_gamma   90.00
#
_symmetry.space_group_name_H-M   'P 1'
#
loop_
_entity.id
_entity.type
_entity.pdbx_description
1 polymer ?
#
loop_
_entity_poly.entity_id
_entity_poly.type
_entity_poly.pdbx_seq_one_letter_code
_entity_poly.pdbx_strand_id
1 'polypeptide(L)'
;MSTYLMHTDAEVYPSPFTFDPDRWLRRIGPLMDRNFVPFCRGSRNCTGQNLAMAEISLVLAVLFRPRGCKLELFETDESDVKMAHDFLLPLPKLSSRGLRVLVR
;
A
#
# COMPACT_ATOMS: atom_id res chain seq x y z
N MET A 1 1.34 19.10 0.66
CA MET A 1 1.14 17.86 1.45
C MET A 1 1.64 16.72 0.59
N SER A 2 2.76 16.09 0.94
CA SER A 2 3.25 14.91 0.22
C SER A 2 2.80 13.68 1.01
N THR A 3 1.91 12.87 0.42
CA THR A 3 1.41 11.63 1.02
C THR A 3 2.57 10.71 1.37
N TYR A 4 3.56 10.60 0.48
CA TYR A 4 4.77 9.82 0.72
C TYR A 4 5.49 10.28 1.99
N LEU A 5 5.86 11.56 2.10
CA LEU A 5 6.58 12.07 3.28
C LEU A 5 5.80 11.87 4.58
N MET A 6 4.47 12.01 4.53
CA MET A 6 3.62 11.78 5.70
C MET A 6 3.58 10.32 6.12
N HIS A 7 3.54 9.39 5.17
CA HIS A 7 3.47 7.94 5.41
C HIS A 7 4.84 7.34 5.73
N THR A 8 5.93 8.02 5.39
CA THR A 8 7.31 7.59 5.67
C THR A 8 7.97 8.37 6.80
N ASP A 9 7.21 9.18 7.54
CA ASP A 9 7.71 9.92 8.70
C ASP A 9 8.05 8.95 9.85
N ALA A 10 9.33 8.85 10.20
CA ALA A 10 9.81 7.95 11.24
C ALA A 10 9.38 8.37 12.66
N GLU A 11 9.01 9.63 12.88
CA GLU A 11 8.45 10.08 14.16
C GLU A 11 7.00 9.57 14.35
N VAL A 12 6.31 9.31 13.24
CA VAL A 12 4.93 8.79 13.26
C VAL A 12 4.88 7.28 13.11
N TYR A 13 5.69 6.73 12.21
CA TYR A 13 5.75 5.30 11.90
C TYR A 13 7.19 4.80 12.13
N PRO A 14 7.50 4.25 13.31
CA PRO A 14 8.79 3.62 13.55
C PRO A 14 9.07 2.53 12.51
N SER A 15 10.29 2.52 11.96
CA SER A 15 10.68 1.69 10.81
C SER A 15 9.68 1.81 9.64
N PRO A 16 9.54 3.01 9.04
CA PRO A 16 8.45 3.31 8.11
C PRO A 16 8.48 2.49 6.82
N PHE A 17 9.66 2.00 6.44
CA PHE A 17 9.86 1.17 5.25
C PHE A 17 9.71 -0.33 5.50
N THR A 18 9.42 -0.74 6.74
CA THR A 18 9.15 -2.14 7.09
C THR A 18 7.66 -2.42 6.95
N PHE A 19 7.32 -3.48 6.19
CA PHE A 19 5.96 -4.00 6.11
C PHE A 19 5.58 -4.69 7.43
N ASP A 20 4.93 -3.93 8.32
CA ASP A 20 4.44 -4.37 9.63
C ASP A 20 2.93 -4.07 9.75
N PRO A 21 2.06 -5.00 9.30
CA PRO A 21 0.61 -4.85 9.41
C PRO A 21 0.12 -4.77 10.86
N ASP A 22 0.82 -5.46 11.77
CA ASP A 22 0.44 -5.52 13.18
C ASP A 22 0.53 -4.16 13.87
N ARG A 23 1.23 -3.17 13.30
CA ARG A 23 1.25 -1.81 13.89
C ARG A 23 -0.15 -1.22 14.03
N TRP A 24 -1.09 -1.60 13.16
CA TRP A 24 -2.47 -1.13 13.18
C TRP A 24 -3.33 -1.83 14.25
N LEU A 25 -2.85 -2.96 14.79
CA LEU A 25 -3.50 -3.68 15.91
C LEU A 25 -3.01 -3.21 17.29
N ARG A 26 -1.91 -2.45 17.32
CA ARG A 26 -1.37 -1.85 18.55
C ARG A 26 -2.15 -0.58 18.87
N ARG A 27 -1.48 0.48 19.35
CA ARG A 27 -2.11 1.76 19.68
C ARG A 27 -1.95 2.75 18.53
N ILE A 28 -3.06 3.19 17.96
CA ILE A 28 -3.09 4.28 16.99
C ILE A 28 -3.12 5.61 17.75
N GLY A 29 -2.08 6.43 17.59
CA GLY A 29 -2.01 7.76 18.18
C GLY A 29 -2.60 8.86 17.28
N PRO A 30 -2.84 10.07 17.80
CA PRO A 30 -3.38 11.19 17.02
C PRO A 30 -2.51 11.59 15.82
N LEU A 31 -1.19 11.47 15.94
CA LEU A 31 -0.25 11.72 14.84
C LEU A 31 -0.41 10.69 13.72
N MET A 32 -0.56 9.41 14.08
CA MET A 32 -0.77 8.34 13.10
C MET A 32 -2.11 8.50 12.39
N ASP A 33 -3.19 8.84 13.10
CA ASP A 33 -4.49 9.12 12.47
C ASP A 33 -4.36 10.28 11.47
N ARG A 34 -3.81 11.42 11.92
CA ARG A 34 -3.66 12.62 11.09
C ARG A 34 -2.82 12.36 9.85
N ASN A 35 -1.73 11.59 9.98
CA ASN A 35 -0.80 11.35 8.89
C ASN A 35 -1.21 10.18 7.98
N PHE A 36 -2.15 9.33 8.39
CA PHE A 36 -2.67 8.27 7.54
C PHE A 36 -3.72 8.82 6.56
N VAL A 37 -3.25 9.12 5.34
CA VAL A 37 -4.06 9.76 4.28
C VAL A 37 -3.98 9.04 2.92
N PRO A 38 -4.19 7.70 2.84
CA PRO A 38 -4.10 6.95 1.58
C PRO A 38 -5.14 7.35 0.52
N PHE A 39 -6.24 7.96 0.95
CA PHE A 39 -7.33 8.43 0.09
C PHE A 39 -7.47 9.97 0.14
N CYS A 40 -6.39 10.68 0.49
CA CYS A 40 -6.44 12.09 0.89
C CYS A 40 -7.36 12.32 2.10
N ARG A 41 -7.61 13.58 2.48
CA ARG A 41 -8.49 13.96 3.60
C ARG A 41 -9.21 15.28 3.29
N GLY A 42 -10.34 15.52 3.95
CA GLY A 42 -11.14 16.74 3.81
C GLY A 42 -12.19 16.63 2.70
N SER A 43 -12.75 17.77 2.28
CA SER A 43 -13.86 17.83 1.31
C SER A 43 -13.50 17.38 -0.11
N ARG A 44 -12.20 17.20 -0.40
CA ARG A 44 -11.69 16.69 -1.68
C ARG A 44 -10.94 15.36 -1.52
N ASN A 45 -11.33 14.55 -0.54
CA ASN A 45 -10.83 13.18 -0.44
C ASN A 45 -11.38 12.32 -1.60
N CYS A 46 -10.85 11.11 -1.75
CA CYS A 46 -11.31 10.19 -2.78
C CYS A 46 -12.77 9.82 -2.54
N THR A 47 -13.66 10.24 -3.45
CA THR A 47 -15.08 9.86 -3.44
C THR A 47 -15.28 8.33 -3.48
N GLY A 48 -14.33 7.61 -4.10
CA GLY A 48 -14.34 6.16 -4.23
C GLY A 48 -13.78 5.39 -3.03
N GLN A 49 -13.39 6.05 -1.92
CA GLN A 49 -12.71 5.38 -0.80
C GLN A 49 -13.47 4.15 -0.27
N ASN A 50 -14.79 4.25 -0.12
CA ASN A 50 -15.59 3.13 0.39
C ASN A 50 -15.63 1.94 -0.58
N LEU A 51 -15.73 2.22 -1.89
CA LEU A 51 -15.69 1.18 -2.92
C LEU A 51 -14.31 0.52 -2.95
N ALA A 52 -13.24 1.31 -2.96
CA ALA A 52 -11.87 0.81 -2.97
C ALA A 52 -11.58 -0.11 -1.78
N MET A 53 -12.02 0.26 -0.57
CA MET A 53 -11.84 -0.58 0.63
C MET A 53 -12.61 -1.90 0.53
N ALA A 54 -13.83 -1.89 -0.03
CA ALA A 54 -14.60 -3.10 -0.26
C ALA A 54 -13.90 -4.01 -1.28
N GLU A 55 -13.45 -3.46 -2.41
CA GLU A 55 -12.74 -4.20 -3.45
C GLU A 55 -11.43 -4.80 -2.95
N ILE A 56 -10.59 -4.03 -2.24
CA ILE A 56 -9.34 -4.53 -1.64
C ILE A 56 -9.63 -5.72 -0.73
N SER A 57 -10.66 -5.62 0.13
CA SER A 57 -11.03 -6.69 1.05
C SER A 57 -11.48 -7.95 0.31
N LEU A 58 -12.29 -7.78 -0.74
CA LEU A 58 -12.77 -8.88 -1.58
C LEU A 58 -11.63 -9.55 -2.35
N VAL A 59 -10.74 -8.76 -2.96
CA VAL A 59 -9.57 -9.26 -3.70
C VAL A 59 -8.68 -10.10 -2.78
N LEU A 60 -8.33 -9.59 -1.60
CA LEU A 60 -7.53 -10.33 -0.63
C LEU A 60 -8.22 -11.64 -0.19
N ALA A 61 -9.52 -11.59 0.08
CA ALA A 61 -10.28 -12.79 0.43
C ALA A 61 -10.28 -13.83 -0.70
N VAL A 62 -10.43 -13.42 -1.96
CA VAL A 62 -10.42 -14.32 -3.12
C VAL A 62 -9.03 -14.91 -3.37
N LEU A 63 -7.98 -14.10 -3.28
CA LEU A 63 -6.60 -14.55 -3.53
C LEU A 63 -6.14 -15.54 -2.45
N PHE A 64 -6.44 -15.29 -1.18
CA PHE A 64 -5.85 -16.01 -0.04
C PHE A 64 -6.81 -16.96 0.71
N ARG A 65 -8.04 -17.18 0.23
CA ARG A 65 -8.95 -18.18 0.82
C ARG A 65 -8.38 -19.61 0.75
N PRO A 66 -8.89 -20.56 1.55
CA PRO A 66 -8.60 -21.98 1.37
C PRO A 66 -8.89 -22.42 -0.07
N ARG A 67 -7.93 -23.11 -0.70
CA ARG A 67 -7.96 -23.48 -2.14
C ARG A 67 -7.98 -22.27 -3.10
N GLY A 68 -7.47 -21.12 -2.65
CA GLY A 68 -7.19 -19.95 -3.50
C GLY A 68 -6.00 -20.18 -4.45
N CYS A 69 -5.66 -19.14 -5.20
CA CYS A 69 -4.58 -19.17 -6.17
C CYS A 69 -3.22 -19.42 -5.49
N LYS A 70 -2.37 -20.26 -6.10
CA LYS A 70 -0.96 -20.32 -5.71
C LYS A 70 -0.18 -19.31 -6.53
N LEU A 71 0.43 -18.35 -5.86
CA LEU A 71 1.18 -17.27 -6.49
C LEU A 71 2.67 -17.49 -6.30
N GLU A 72 3.43 -17.38 -7.39
CA GLU A 72 4.90 -17.43 -7.37
C GLU A 72 5.45 -16.21 -8.10
N LEU A 73 6.47 -15.54 -7.55
CA LEU A 73 7.11 -14.40 -8.19
C LEU A 73 7.77 -14.83 -9.50
N PHE A 74 7.64 -13.99 -10.54
CA PHE A 74 8.19 -14.28 -11.86
C PHE A 74 9.07 -13.14 -12.37
N GLU A 75 10.38 -13.37 -12.38
CA GLU A 75 11.43 -12.38 -12.74
C GLU A 75 11.05 -10.96 -12.27
N THR A 76 10.78 -10.82 -10.97
CA THR A 76 10.42 -9.56 -10.30
C THR A 76 11.00 -9.55 -8.89
N ASP A 77 11.32 -8.37 -8.37
CA ASP A 77 11.83 -8.17 -7.01
C ASP A 77 11.26 -6.89 -6.37
N GLU A 78 11.73 -6.54 -5.16
CA GLU A 78 11.23 -5.39 -4.40
C GLU A 78 11.43 -4.05 -5.13
N SER A 79 12.42 -3.95 -6.03
CA SER A 79 12.67 -2.74 -6.82
C SER A 79 11.60 -2.50 -7.91
N ASP A 80 10.78 -3.50 -8.21
CA ASP A 80 9.62 -3.37 -9.11
C ASP A 80 8.35 -2.85 -8.42
N VAL A 81 8.41 -2.64 -7.10
CA VAL A 81 7.29 -2.08 -6.32
C VAL A 81 7.70 -0.85 -5.48
N LYS A 82 8.99 -0.70 -5.14
CA LYS A 82 9.50 0.48 -4.44
C LYS A 82 9.34 1.73 -5.27
N MET A 83 8.75 2.77 -4.68
CA MET A 83 8.62 4.09 -5.31
C MET A 83 10.00 4.65 -5.67
N ALA A 84 10.20 4.95 -6.95
CA ALA A 84 11.39 5.63 -7.48
C ALA A 84 11.09 7.06 -7.96
N HIS A 85 9.84 7.33 -8.32
CA HIS A 85 9.35 8.62 -8.80
C HIS A 85 7.83 8.73 -8.65
N ASP A 86 7.32 9.96 -8.66
CA ASP A 86 5.90 10.28 -8.51
C ASP A 86 5.52 11.38 -9.51
N PHE A 87 4.55 11.09 -10.37
CA PHE A 87 3.95 12.06 -11.31
C PHE A 87 2.50 12.40 -10.93
N LEU A 88 1.79 11.42 -10.37
CA LEU A 88 0.39 11.47 -9.94
C LEU A 88 0.14 10.37 -8.91
N LEU A 89 0.76 9.21 -9.12
CA LEU A 89 0.86 8.09 -8.19
C LEU A 89 2.33 7.66 -8.05
N PRO A 90 2.72 7.08 -6.92
CA PRO A 90 4.05 6.52 -6.73
C PRO A 90 4.27 5.36 -7.71
N LEU A 91 5.36 5.43 -8.47
CA LEU A 91 5.71 4.42 -9.48
C LEU A 91 7.14 3.88 -9.24
N PRO A 92 7.39 2.60 -9.59
CA PRO A 92 8.71 1.98 -9.48
C PRO A 92 9.70 2.52 -10.52
N LYS A 93 10.93 2.01 -10.55
CA LYS A 93 11.91 2.39 -11.59
C LYS A 93 11.32 2.29 -13.00
N LEU A 94 11.65 3.21 -13.90
CA LEU A 94 11.12 3.24 -15.29
C LEU A 94 11.41 1.96 -16.09
N SER A 95 12.46 1.24 -15.73
CA SER A 95 12.81 -0.04 -16.37
C SER A 95 12.00 -1.23 -15.84
N SER A 96 11.15 -1.04 -14.83
CA SER A 96 10.34 -2.10 -14.25
C SER A 96 9.24 -2.54 -15.20
N ARG A 97 8.97 -3.85 -15.22
CA ARG A 97 7.79 -4.43 -15.88
C ARG A 97 6.61 -4.59 -14.91
N GLY A 98 6.70 -3.99 -13.71
CA GLY A 98 5.75 -4.13 -12.61
C GLY A 98 5.90 -5.46 -11.87
N LEU A 99 5.03 -5.67 -10.87
CA LEU A 99 4.92 -6.93 -10.15
C LEU A 99 4.37 -8.01 -11.10
N ARG A 100 5.14 -9.09 -11.29
CA ARG A 100 4.72 -10.21 -12.14
C ARG A 100 4.71 -11.50 -11.34
N VAL A 101 3.62 -12.25 -11.50
CA VAL A 101 3.38 -13.49 -10.76
C VAL A 101 2.88 -14.58 -11.70
N LEU A 102 3.29 -15.81 -11.45
CA LEU A 102 2.68 -17.01 -12.02
C LEU A 102 1.52 -17.43 -11.12
N VAL A 103 0.38 -17.74 -11.73
CA VAL A 103 -0.80 -18.29 -11.06
C VAL A 103 -0.84 -19.79 -11.35
N ARG A 104 -0.81 -20.61 -10.29
CA ARG A 104 -0.89 -22.09 -10.36
C ARG A 104 -2.11 -22.62 -9.60
#